data_AF-A0AA43V2S4-F1
#
_entry.id   AF-A0AA43V2S4-F1
#
_cell.length_a   1.000
_cell.length_b   1.000
_cell.length_c   1.000
_cell.angle_alpha   90.00
_cell.angle_beta   90.00
_cell.angle_gamma   90.00
#
_symmetry.space_group_name_H-M   'P 1'
#
loop_
_entity.id
_entity.type
_entity.pdbx_description
1 polymer ?
#
loop_
_entity_poly.entity_id
_entity_poly.type
_entity_poly.pdbx_seq_one_letter_code
_entity_poly.pdbx_strand_id
1 'polypeptide(L)'
;SGKPGKTLAIRADFDALPITEDTGLSFASQNKGVMHACGHDAHTAYMLVLAETLAEMKDSFTGKVVVIHQPAEEVPPGGAKAMIENGVLDGVDHVLGVHVMSTMKTGNVYYRPGYVQTGRAFFKLKVQGKGGHGSSPHMANDAIVAGSYFVTALQTVVSRRLSPFETGVVTIGSFDGKGQFNVIKDVVEIEGDVRGLTDATKATIEKEIKRLSKGLEALYGVTCTLEYNDDYPALYNDPEFTEYVAKTLKEADLEFGVEICEPQPPSEDFAYYAKERPSAFIYTGAAVEDGEIYPHHHPKFNISEKSLLISA
;
A
#
# COMPACT_ATOMS: atom_id res chain seq x y z
N SER A 1 27.52 11.68 13.36
CA SER A 1 28.66 12.61 13.41
C SER A 1 29.24 12.82 14.82
N GLY A 2 28.47 12.66 15.91
CA GLY A 2 28.92 13.10 17.25
C GLY A 2 28.89 14.63 17.45
N LYS A 3 28.45 15.38 16.43
CA LYS A 3 28.31 16.84 16.41
C LYS A 3 26.82 17.20 16.58
N PRO A 4 26.46 18.29 17.29
CA PRO A 4 25.08 18.76 17.36
C PRO A 4 24.49 19.00 15.96
N GLY A 5 23.22 18.68 15.76
CA GLY A 5 22.53 18.84 14.47
C GLY A 5 21.23 18.05 14.41
N LYS A 6 20.54 18.13 13.27
CA LYS A 6 19.28 17.41 13.00
C LYS A 6 19.49 15.89 12.92
N THR A 7 18.40 15.15 13.03
CA THR A 7 18.36 13.69 12.83
C THR A 7 17.46 13.37 11.64
N LEU A 8 18.04 12.73 10.61
CA LEU A 8 17.30 12.19 9.46
C LEU A 8 17.21 10.67 9.60
N ALA A 9 16.00 10.12 9.46
CA ALA A 9 15.83 8.69 9.27
C ALA A 9 15.77 8.35 7.78
N ILE A 10 16.45 7.27 7.37
CA ILE A 10 16.39 6.70 6.02
C ILE A 10 15.93 5.25 6.11
N ARG A 11 14.94 4.85 5.30
CA ARG A 11 14.27 3.54 5.43
C ARG A 11 14.44 2.68 4.18
N ALA A 12 14.74 1.40 4.41
CA ALA A 12 14.64 0.31 3.44
C ALA A 12 13.93 -0.89 4.09
N ASP A 13 12.94 -1.46 3.43
CA ASP A 13 12.30 -2.72 3.80
C ASP A 13 13.07 -3.94 3.26
N PHE A 14 12.81 -5.12 3.83
CA PHE A 14 13.56 -6.34 3.49
C PHE A 14 12.73 -7.63 3.44
N ASP A 15 11.41 -7.60 3.64
CA ASP A 15 10.58 -8.80 3.49
C ASP A 15 10.32 -9.15 2.01
N ALA A 16 9.92 -10.41 1.78
CA ALA A 16 9.64 -10.97 0.46
C ALA A 16 8.17 -11.39 0.35
N LEU A 17 7.76 -11.84 -0.82
CA LEU A 17 6.38 -12.23 -1.13
C LEU A 17 6.22 -13.75 -1.27
N PRO A 18 5.03 -14.33 -0.96
CA PRO A 18 4.71 -15.74 -1.16
C PRO A 18 4.41 -16.05 -2.63
N ILE A 19 5.38 -15.79 -3.53
CA ILE A 19 5.30 -15.97 -4.97
C ILE A 19 6.36 -16.97 -5.40
N THR A 20 6.01 -17.89 -6.30
CA THR A 20 7.01 -18.76 -6.94
C THR A 20 7.70 -17.98 -8.04
N GLU A 21 9.00 -17.76 -7.90
CA GLU A 21 9.81 -17.05 -8.90
C GLU A 21 9.90 -17.81 -10.23
N ASP A 22 9.75 -17.08 -11.35
CA ASP A 22 9.79 -17.59 -12.72
C ASP A 22 10.57 -16.64 -13.66
N THR A 23 11.59 -15.96 -13.11
CA THR A 23 12.46 -15.01 -13.82
C THR A 23 13.47 -15.72 -14.73
N GLY A 24 13.92 -16.91 -14.33
CA GLY A 24 15.01 -17.63 -14.99
C GLY A 24 16.41 -17.07 -14.71
N LEU A 25 16.54 -16.14 -13.76
CA LEU A 25 17.82 -15.54 -13.37
C LEU A 25 18.72 -16.57 -12.66
N SER A 26 20.04 -16.41 -12.79
CA SER A 26 21.02 -17.31 -12.16
C SER A 26 21.03 -17.23 -10.63
N PHE A 27 20.56 -16.12 -10.07
CA PHE A 27 20.41 -15.86 -8.64
C PHE A 27 18.96 -15.90 -8.17
N ALA A 28 18.07 -16.53 -8.95
CA ALA A 28 16.67 -16.72 -8.56
C ALA A 28 16.55 -17.41 -7.18
N SER A 29 15.46 -17.12 -6.49
CA SER A 29 15.15 -17.61 -5.15
C SER A 29 15.33 -19.13 -5.04
N GLN A 30 16.12 -19.54 -4.05
CA GLN A 30 16.27 -20.94 -3.67
C GLN A 30 15.15 -21.39 -2.71
N ASN A 31 14.36 -20.46 -2.17
CA ASN A 31 13.26 -20.75 -1.27
C ASN A 31 11.96 -20.87 -2.06
N LYS A 32 11.55 -22.11 -2.37
CA LYS A 32 10.39 -22.39 -3.23
C LYS A 32 9.12 -21.73 -2.69
N GLY A 33 8.44 -20.98 -3.56
CA GLY A 33 7.21 -20.27 -3.22
C GLY A 33 7.44 -18.92 -2.53
N VAL A 34 8.69 -18.44 -2.45
CA VAL A 34 9.04 -17.11 -1.94
C VAL A 34 9.91 -16.37 -2.96
N MET A 35 9.64 -15.10 -3.21
CA MET A 35 10.36 -14.25 -4.17
C MET A 35 10.41 -12.79 -3.69
N HIS A 36 11.52 -12.09 -3.89
CA HIS A 36 11.57 -10.63 -3.78
C HIS A 36 10.96 -9.97 -5.02
N ALA A 37 9.64 -10.08 -5.18
CA ALA A 37 8.92 -9.57 -6.34
C ALA A 37 8.55 -8.08 -6.23
N CYS A 38 9.11 -7.35 -5.24
CA CYS A 38 8.89 -5.92 -5.03
C CYS A 38 10.20 -5.11 -4.98
N GLY A 39 11.37 -5.75 -5.07
CA GLY A 39 12.67 -5.07 -5.06
C GLY A 39 13.22 -4.73 -3.66
N HIS A 40 12.66 -5.30 -2.59
CA HIS A 40 13.11 -5.05 -1.21
C HIS A 40 14.54 -5.56 -0.95
N ASP A 41 14.98 -6.56 -1.73
CA ASP A 41 16.37 -6.99 -1.81
C ASP A 41 17.27 -5.87 -2.35
N ALA A 42 16.86 -5.17 -3.40
CA ALA A 42 17.57 -3.99 -3.92
C ALA A 42 17.56 -2.84 -2.90
N HIS A 43 16.42 -2.62 -2.22
CA HIS A 43 16.31 -1.59 -1.17
C HIS A 43 17.34 -1.81 -0.07
N THR A 44 17.39 -3.03 0.44
CA THR A 44 18.34 -3.43 1.48
C THR A 44 19.78 -3.35 0.98
N ALA A 45 20.05 -3.81 -0.25
CA ALA A 45 21.40 -3.82 -0.81
C ALA A 45 22.00 -2.41 -0.92
N TYR A 46 21.28 -1.46 -1.52
CA TYR A 46 21.81 -0.09 -1.66
C TYR A 46 21.93 0.59 -0.28
N MET A 47 20.97 0.35 0.62
CA MET A 47 20.94 0.99 1.94
C MET A 47 22.10 0.55 2.83
N LEU A 48 22.48 -0.74 2.78
CA LEU A 48 23.64 -1.25 3.51
C LEU A 48 24.94 -0.56 3.07
N VAL A 49 25.15 -0.43 1.75
CA VAL A 49 26.35 0.22 1.18
C VAL A 49 26.37 1.72 1.48
N LEU A 50 25.22 2.40 1.38
CA LEU A 50 25.09 3.81 1.74
C LEU A 50 25.36 4.03 3.24
N ALA A 51 24.81 3.18 4.11
CA ALA A 51 25.01 3.28 5.56
C ALA A 51 26.48 3.09 5.96
N GLU A 52 27.19 2.15 5.34
CA GLU A 52 28.63 1.96 5.51
C GLU A 52 29.40 3.22 5.09
N THR A 53 29.13 3.72 3.88
CA THR A 53 29.77 4.93 3.34
C THR A 53 29.54 6.15 4.24
N LEU A 54 28.31 6.36 4.70
CA LEU A 54 27.98 7.44 5.64
C LEU A 54 28.68 7.28 6.99
N ALA A 55 28.91 6.05 7.45
CA ALA A 55 29.65 5.79 8.69
C ALA A 55 31.12 6.18 8.58
N GLU A 56 31.73 6.06 7.40
CA GLU A 56 33.08 6.52 7.08
C GLU A 56 33.17 8.05 6.90
N MET A 57 32.06 8.68 6.49
CA MET A 57 31.97 10.13 6.26
C MET A 57 31.44 10.92 7.48
N LYS A 58 31.58 10.40 8.70
CA LYS A 58 31.09 11.08 9.93
C LYS A 58 31.60 12.49 10.13
N ASP A 59 32.75 12.83 9.56
CA ASP A 59 33.32 14.16 9.62
C ASP A 59 32.66 15.16 8.65
N SER A 60 32.03 14.66 7.59
CA SER A 60 31.43 15.43 6.51
C SER A 60 29.99 15.88 6.78
N PHE A 61 29.38 15.47 7.90
CA PHE A 61 28.03 15.93 8.29
C PHE A 61 27.93 16.22 9.80
N THR A 62 26.82 16.85 10.19
CA THR A 62 26.46 17.14 11.60
C THR A 62 25.16 16.45 11.98
N GLY A 63 24.91 16.21 13.27
CA GLY A 63 23.74 15.47 13.72
C GLY A 63 23.84 13.95 13.49
N LYS A 64 22.71 13.31 13.20
CA LYS A 64 22.57 11.85 13.16
C LYS A 64 21.82 11.38 11.91
N VAL A 65 22.18 10.19 11.44
CA VAL A 65 21.40 9.42 10.47
C VAL A 65 20.91 8.16 11.20
N VAL A 66 19.61 7.89 11.16
CA VAL A 66 18.98 6.68 11.68
C VAL A 66 18.62 5.81 10.49
N VAL A 67 19.29 4.68 10.33
CA VAL A 67 18.98 3.74 9.24
C VAL A 67 17.93 2.75 9.74
N ILE A 68 16.78 2.71 9.08
CA ILE A 68 15.65 1.85 9.42
C ILE A 68 15.61 0.71 8.40
N HIS A 69 16.03 -0.49 8.82
CA HIS A 69 15.80 -1.73 8.06
C HIS A 69 14.52 -2.38 8.57
N GLN A 70 13.46 -2.34 7.77
CA GLN A 70 12.11 -2.69 8.22
C GLN A 70 11.65 -4.08 7.70
N PRO A 71 11.11 -4.96 8.56
CA PRO A 71 10.44 -6.18 8.14
C PRO A 71 8.98 -5.92 7.75
N ALA A 72 8.34 -6.96 7.19
CA ALA A 72 6.88 -7.14 7.17
C ALA A 72 6.06 -6.01 6.54
N GLU A 73 6.59 -5.29 5.55
CA GLU A 73 5.83 -4.28 4.79
C GLU A 73 4.62 -4.93 4.09
N GLU A 74 4.79 -6.12 3.52
CA GLU A 74 3.84 -6.71 2.57
C GLU A 74 2.57 -7.26 3.22
N VAL A 75 2.61 -7.55 4.53
CA VAL A 75 1.53 -8.23 5.26
C VAL A 75 1.03 -7.36 6.41
N PRO A 76 -0.27 -6.97 6.41
CA PRO A 76 -0.90 -6.31 7.56
C PRO A 76 -0.65 -7.07 8.87
N PRO A 77 -0.31 -6.39 9.99
CA PRO A 77 -0.44 -4.95 10.21
C PRO A 77 0.80 -4.10 9.82
N GLY A 78 1.72 -4.63 9.00
CA GLY A 78 2.94 -3.91 8.62
C GLY A 78 4.05 -4.03 9.66
N GLY A 79 5.26 -3.60 9.29
CA GLY A 79 6.40 -3.48 10.21
C GLY A 79 6.59 -2.08 10.76
N ALA A 80 6.22 -1.05 10.00
CA ALA A 80 6.44 0.35 10.37
C ALA A 80 5.77 0.70 11.71
N LYS A 81 4.52 0.28 11.88
CA LYS A 81 3.74 0.53 13.10
C LYS A 81 4.44 0.00 14.35
N ALA A 82 4.89 -1.26 14.32
CA ALA A 82 5.58 -1.87 15.45
C ALA A 82 6.91 -1.16 15.75
N MET A 83 7.67 -0.77 14.72
CA MET A 83 8.93 -0.05 14.92
C MET A 83 8.72 1.35 15.54
N ILE A 84 7.69 2.07 15.10
CA ILE A 84 7.29 3.36 15.68
C ILE A 84 6.92 3.21 17.15
N GLU A 85 6.08 2.22 17.49
CA GLU A 85 5.70 1.93 18.88
C GLU A 85 6.89 1.57 19.78
N ASN A 86 7.98 1.06 19.19
CA ASN A 86 9.24 0.74 19.88
C ASN A 86 10.28 1.89 19.84
N GLY A 87 9.88 3.11 19.46
CA GLY A 87 10.72 4.30 19.57
C GLY A 87 11.70 4.53 18.42
N VAL A 88 11.51 3.90 17.25
CA VAL A 88 12.41 4.11 16.09
C VAL A 88 12.48 5.57 15.62
N LEU A 89 11.43 6.36 15.91
CA LEU A 89 11.33 7.78 15.54
C LEU A 89 11.72 8.75 16.68
N ASP A 90 12.31 8.25 17.77
CA ASP A 90 12.72 9.08 18.90
C ASP A 90 13.85 10.02 18.49
N GLY A 91 13.57 11.33 18.56
CA GLY A 91 14.52 12.39 18.16
C GLY A 91 14.77 12.51 16.66
N VAL A 92 13.98 11.83 15.81
CA VAL A 92 13.99 11.96 14.35
C VAL A 92 13.20 13.20 13.93
N ASP A 93 13.79 14.04 13.08
CA ASP A 93 13.17 15.26 12.54
C ASP A 93 12.41 14.98 11.23
N HIS A 94 12.98 14.17 10.34
CA HIS A 94 12.41 13.82 9.02
C HIS A 94 12.66 12.35 8.69
N VAL A 95 11.82 11.76 7.83
CA VAL A 95 12.01 10.39 7.30
C VAL A 95 12.04 10.41 5.78
N LEU A 96 13.04 9.76 5.18
CA LEU A 96 13.16 9.57 3.75
C LEU A 96 13.12 8.08 3.42
N GLY A 97 12.28 7.71 2.47
CA GLY A 97 12.25 6.35 1.91
C GLY A 97 12.37 6.40 0.39
N VAL A 98 12.92 5.35 -0.19
CA VAL A 98 13.04 5.17 -1.64
C VAL A 98 12.54 3.79 -2.01
N HIS A 99 11.70 3.73 -3.03
CA HIS A 99 11.25 2.47 -3.63
C HIS A 99 11.71 2.39 -5.09
N VAL A 100 12.28 1.26 -5.50
CA VAL A 100 12.58 1.02 -6.92
C VAL A 100 11.28 0.75 -7.67
N MET A 101 11.10 1.31 -8.86
CA MET A 101 9.86 1.16 -9.63
C MET A 101 10.14 0.45 -10.95
N SER A 102 9.78 -0.82 -11.05
CA SER A 102 10.06 -1.66 -12.23
C SER A 102 9.32 -1.20 -13.49
N THR A 103 8.29 -0.37 -13.35
CA THR A 103 7.51 0.18 -14.47
C THR A 103 7.84 1.64 -14.77
N MET A 104 8.79 2.24 -14.05
CA MET A 104 9.30 3.58 -14.33
C MET A 104 10.67 3.49 -14.98
N LYS A 105 10.93 4.35 -15.96
CA LYS A 105 12.14 4.31 -16.77
C LYS A 105 13.39 4.52 -15.91
N THR A 106 14.35 3.61 -16.01
CA THR A 106 15.66 3.72 -15.35
C THR A 106 16.42 4.98 -15.78
N GLY A 107 17.18 5.55 -14.84
CA GLY A 107 17.96 6.78 -15.04
C GLY A 107 17.26 8.04 -14.53
N ASN A 108 16.15 7.91 -13.80
CA ASN A 108 15.48 9.02 -13.13
C ASN A 108 15.06 8.66 -11.72
N VAL A 109 15.05 9.66 -10.85
CA VAL A 109 14.33 9.66 -9.57
C VAL A 109 13.03 10.44 -9.76
N TYR A 110 11.93 9.88 -9.26
CA TYR A 110 10.60 10.45 -9.34
C TYR A 110 10.08 10.84 -7.96
N TYR A 111 9.35 11.95 -7.89
CA TYR A 111 8.79 12.44 -6.63
C TYR A 111 7.40 13.05 -6.82
N ARG A 112 6.66 13.18 -5.71
CA ARG A 112 5.40 13.92 -5.69
C ARG A 112 5.10 14.44 -4.29
N PRO A 113 4.84 15.75 -4.09
CA PRO A 113 4.37 16.27 -2.82
C PRO A 113 2.89 15.92 -2.57
N GLY A 114 2.51 15.78 -1.30
CA GLY A 114 1.15 15.42 -0.90
C GLY A 114 0.87 13.93 -0.98
N TYR A 115 -0.41 13.56 -1.16
CA TYR A 115 -0.80 12.15 -1.23
C TYR A 115 -0.25 11.47 -2.49
N VAL A 116 0.54 10.43 -2.31
CA VAL A 116 1.24 9.73 -3.41
C VAL A 116 0.88 8.24 -3.50
N GLN A 117 0.49 7.57 -2.42
CA GLN A 117 0.04 6.18 -2.44
C GLN A 117 -1.26 5.99 -1.66
N THR A 118 -2.08 5.04 -2.12
CA THR A 118 -3.41 4.84 -1.55
C THR A 118 -3.33 4.17 -0.18
N GLY A 119 -4.15 4.61 0.77
CA GLY A 119 -4.36 3.86 2.00
C GLY A 119 -5.38 2.74 1.79
N ARG A 120 -5.38 1.77 2.70
CA ARG A 120 -6.13 0.52 2.60
C ARG A 120 -7.10 0.34 3.77
N ALA A 121 -8.20 -0.35 3.51
CA ALA A 121 -9.08 -0.94 4.51
C ALA A 121 -9.72 -2.20 3.92
N PHE A 122 -10.26 -3.05 4.78
CA PHE A 122 -11.03 -4.21 4.36
C PHE A 122 -12.22 -4.43 5.29
N PHE A 123 -13.22 -5.16 4.82
CA PHE A 123 -14.40 -5.45 5.64
C PHE A 123 -14.97 -6.83 5.38
N LYS A 124 -15.62 -7.37 6.42
CA LYS A 124 -16.47 -8.56 6.34
C LYS A 124 -17.89 -8.17 6.69
N LEU A 125 -18.82 -8.48 5.79
CA LEU A 125 -20.24 -8.23 5.96
C LEU A 125 -20.98 -9.57 5.93
N LYS A 126 -21.54 -9.95 7.08
CA LYS A 126 -22.50 -11.06 7.17
C LYS A 126 -23.90 -10.51 6.97
N VAL A 127 -24.63 -11.04 5.99
CA VAL A 127 -26.03 -10.70 5.73
C VAL A 127 -26.90 -11.89 6.12
N GLN A 128 -27.62 -11.75 7.23
CA GLN A 128 -28.48 -12.78 7.81
C GLN A 128 -29.94 -12.53 7.43
N GLY A 129 -30.50 -13.43 6.63
CA GLY A 129 -31.92 -13.55 6.36
C GLY A 129 -32.53 -14.74 7.13
N LYS A 130 -33.41 -15.49 6.48
CA LYS A 130 -34.08 -16.68 7.01
C LYS A 130 -34.26 -17.71 5.90
N GLY A 131 -33.66 -18.89 6.06
CA GLY A 131 -33.76 -19.95 5.06
C GLY A 131 -35.16 -20.56 4.95
N GLY A 132 -35.37 -21.32 3.88
CA GLY A 132 -36.63 -22.02 3.64
C GLY A 132 -36.64 -22.83 2.36
N HIS A 133 -37.74 -23.53 2.11
CA HIS A 133 -37.91 -24.30 0.87
C HIS A 133 -37.96 -23.35 -0.35
N GLY A 134 -37.22 -23.66 -1.42
CA GLY A 134 -37.10 -22.81 -2.61
C GLY A 134 -38.41 -22.49 -3.33
N SER A 135 -39.47 -23.27 -3.09
CA SER A 135 -40.81 -23.04 -3.63
C SER A 135 -41.75 -22.24 -2.71
N SER A 136 -41.31 -21.88 -1.49
CA SER A 136 -42.11 -21.14 -0.51
C SER A 136 -41.41 -19.84 -0.08
N PRO A 137 -41.07 -18.94 -1.02
CA PRO A 137 -40.26 -17.75 -0.72
C PRO A 137 -40.94 -16.77 0.25
N HIS A 138 -42.27 -16.71 0.26
CA HIS A 138 -43.04 -15.86 1.16
C HIS A 138 -42.88 -16.20 2.66
N MET A 139 -42.31 -17.37 3.00
CA MET A 139 -42.05 -17.80 4.39
C MET A 139 -40.57 -17.63 4.80
N ALA A 140 -39.72 -17.27 3.85
CA ALA A 140 -38.27 -17.10 3.98
C ALA A 140 -37.89 -15.62 3.83
N ASN A 141 -36.63 -15.30 4.09
CA ASN A 141 -36.04 -14.00 3.75
C ASN A 141 -34.67 -14.26 3.09
N ASP A 142 -34.57 -14.02 1.79
CA ASP A 142 -33.48 -14.51 0.94
C ASP A 142 -32.21 -13.65 1.08
N ALA A 143 -31.17 -14.23 1.68
CA ALA A 143 -29.89 -13.54 1.90
C ALA A 143 -29.08 -13.33 0.60
N ILE A 144 -29.22 -14.22 -0.40
CA ILE A 144 -28.54 -14.06 -1.70
C ILE A 144 -29.13 -12.86 -2.43
N VAL A 145 -30.47 -12.72 -2.42
CA VAL A 145 -31.15 -11.55 -3.02
C VAL A 145 -30.68 -10.26 -2.34
N ALA A 146 -30.77 -10.17 -1.02
CA ALA A 146 -30.33 -8.98 -0.29
C ALA A 146 -28.84 -8.66 -0.54
N GLY A 147 -27.95 -9.65 -0.44
CA GLY A 147 -26.53 -9.48 -0.73
C GLY A 147 -26.24 -8.99 -2.16
N SER A 148 -26.97 -9.50 -3.15
CA SER A 148 -26.79 -9.13 -4.56
C SER A 148 -27.17 -7.66 -4.82
N TYR A 149 -28.27 -7.20 -4.21
CA TYR A 149 -28.68 -5.79 -4.28
C TYR A 149 -27.74 -4.88 -3.49
N PHE A 150 -27.16 -5.35 -2.38
CA PHE A 150 -26.09 -4.64 -1.68
C PHE A 150 -24.91 -4.36 -2.61
N VAL A 151 -24.36 -5.39 -3.29
CA VAL A 151 -23.22 -5.23 -4.21
C VAL A 151 -23.53 -4.27 -5.36
N THR A 152 -24.77 -4.30 -5.87
CA THR A 152 -25.23 -3.37 -6.91
C THR A 152 -25.29 -1.93 -6.39
N ALA A 153 -25.88 -1.72 -5.21
CA ALA A 153 -25.95 -0.40 -4.60
C ALA A 153 -24.55 0.13 -4.19
N LEU A 154 -23.63 -0.76 -3.83
CA LEU A 154 -22.28 -0.43 -3.41
C LEU A 154 -21.48 0.33 -4.47
N GLN A 155 -21.75 0.09 -5.76
CA GLN A 155 -21.13 0.81 -6.87
C GLN A 155 -21.37 2.34 -6.80
N THR A 156 -22.43 2.77 -6.12
CA THR A 156 -22.75 4.18 -5.94
C THR A 156 -21.78 4.90 -4.99
N VAL A 157 -21.03 4.18 -4.14
CA VAL A 157 -20.02 4.78 -3.27
C VAL A 157 -18.96 5.48 -4.11
N VAL A 158 -18.26 4.76 -4.98
CA VAL A 158 -17.25 5.37 -5.86
C VAL A 158 -17.93 6.28 -6.89
N SER A 159 -18.96 5.79 -7.58
CA SER A 159 -19.49 6.53 -8.72
C SER A 159 -20.20 7.83 -8.34
N ARG A 160 -20.87 7.92 -7.18
CA ARG A 160 -21.76 9.04 -6.80
C ARG A 160 -21.46 9.70 -5.45
N ARG A 161 -20.64 9.10 -4.59
CA ARG A 161 -20.32 9.67 -3.25
C ARG A 161 -18.94 10.27 -3.17
N LEU A 162 -18.04 9.84 -4.04
CA LEU A 162 -16.74 10.48 -4.23
C LEU A 162 -16.84 11.56 -5.33
N SER A 163 -16.05 12.61 -5.18
CA SER A 163 -15.77 13.56 -6.25
C SER A 163 -15.15 12.82 -7.44
N PRO A 164 -15.41 13.23 -8.69
CA PRO A 164 -14.71 12.69 -9.85
C PRO A 164 -13.17 12.87 -9.80
N PHE A 165 -12.67 13.76 -8.95
CA PHE A 165 -11.24 14.03 -8.74
C PHE A 165 -10.66 13.28 -7.53
N GLU A 166 -11.48 12.58 -6.76
CA GLU A 166 -11.00 11.69 -5.71
C GLU A 166 -10.69 10.32 -6.30
N THR A 167 -9.69 9.65 -5.74
CA THR A 167 -9.32 8.29 -6.12
C THR A 167 -9.73 7.33 -5.01
N GLY A 168 -10.69 6.46 -5.31
CA GLY A 168 -11.17 5.45 -4.38
C GLY A 168 -11.61 4.18 -5.09
N VAL A 169 -11.45 3.04 -4.42
CA VAL A 169 -11.83 1.72 -4.91
C VAL A 169 -12.64 1.02 -3.83
N VAL A 170 -13.70 0.33 -4.25
CA VAL A 170 -14.44 -0.63 -3.42
C VAL A 170 -14.62 -1.90 -4.25
N THR A 171 -13.90 -2.94 -3.89
CA THR A 171 -13.95 -4.24 -4.55
C THR A 171 -14.61 -5.25 -3.62
N ILE A 172 -15.58 -6.02 -4.13
CA ILE A 172 -16.06 -7.22 -3.46
C ILE A 172 -15.26 -8.40 -4.01
N GLY A 173 -14.30 -8.89 -3.21
CA GLY A 173 -13.43 -9.99 -3.59
C GLY A 173 -14.07 -11.37 -3.30
N SER A 174 -14.98 -11.43 -2.33
CA SER A 174 -15.69 -12.66 -1.96
C SER A 174 -17.18 -12.40 -1.77
N PHE A 175 -17.99 -13.29 -2.34
CA PHE A 175 -19.41 -13.41 -2.08
C PHE A 175 -19.71 -14.89 -1.86
N ASP A 176 -19.66 -15.34 -0.61
CA ASP A 176 -20.00 -16.71 -0.26
C ASP A 176 -21.50 -16.84 0.01
N GLY A 177 -22.21 -17.32 -1.00
CA GLY A 177 -23.59 -17.75 -0.92
C GLY A 177 -23.79 -19.22 -1.28
N LYS A 178 -22.73 -20.06 -1.24
CA LYS A 178 -22.84 -21.46 -1.70
C LYS A 178 -23.91 -22.18 -0.88
N GLY A 179 -24.84 -22.83 -1.57
CA GLY A 179 -25.98 -23.51 -0.95
C GLY A 179 -26.48 -24.68 -1.78
N GLN A 180 -27.71 -25.13 -1.48
CA GLN A 180 -28.43 -26.11 -2.30
C GLN A 180 -29.37 -25.37 -3.25
N PHE A 181 -29.47 -25.84 -4.50
CA PHE A 181 -30.23 -25.16 -5.55
C PHE A 181 -31.73 -24.97 -5.24
N ASN A 182 -32.29 -25.79 -4.34
CA ASN A 182 -33.71 -25.81 -3.96
C ASN A 182 -33.98 -25.28 -2.54
N VAL A 183 -33.00 -24.62 -1.93
CA VAL A 183 -33.10 -24.02 -0.58
C VAL A 183 -32.79 -22.53 -0.68
N ILE A 184 -33.71 -21.69 -0.17
CA ILE A 184 -33.44 -20.27 -0.02
C ILE A 184 -32.38 -20.10 1.06
N LYS A 185 -31.28 -19.43 0.70
CA LYS A 185 -30.11 -19.28 1.56
C LYS A 185 -30.43 -18.34 2.72
N ASP A 186 -30.12 -18.78 3.92
CA ASP A 186 -30.35 -18.08 5.17
C ASP A 186 -29.30 -17.02 5.47
N VAL A 187 -28.05 -17.22 5.06
CA VAL A 187 -26.94 -16.29 5.30
C VAL A 187 -25.97 -16.26 4.12
N VAL A 188 -25.41 -15.08 3.84
CA VAL A 188 -24.26 -14.90 2.94
C VAL A 188 -23.16 -14.10 3.63
N GLU A 189 -21.91 -14.40 3.30
CA GLU A 189 -20.73 -13.65 3.75
C GLU A 189 -20.10 -12.92 2.57
N ILE A 190 -19.88 -11.63 2.75
CA ILE A 190 -19.29 -10.74 1.74
C ILE A 190 -17.99 -10.18 2.31
N GLU A 191 -16.88 -10.38 1.61
CA GLU A 191 -15.60 -9.75 1.97
C GLU A 191 -15.21 -8.73 0.91
N GLY A 192 -14.85 -7.54 1.37
CA GLY A 192 -14.54 -6.40 0.53
C GLY A 192 -13.22 -5.73 0.88
N ASP A 193 -12.65 -5.09 -0.12
CA ASP A 193 -11.36 -4.43 -0.12
C ASP A 193 -11.55 -2.96 -0.56
N VAL A 194 -10.91 -2.04 0.15
CA VAL A 194 -11.06 -0.59 -0.03
C VAL A 194 -9.70 0.07 -0.24
N ARG A 195 -9.63 0.98 -1.21
CA ARG A 195 -8.51 1.92 -1.37
C ARG A 195 -9.02 3.35 -1.38
N GLY A 196 -8.23 4.27 -0.83
CA GLY A 196 -8.46 5.71 -0.94
C GLY A 196 -7.15 6.47 -0.97
N LEU A 197 -6.96 7.35 -1.96
CA LEU A 197 -5.71 8.13 -2.08
C LEU A 197 -5.55 9.15 -0.95
N THR A 198 -6.63 9.54 -0.28
CA THR A 198 -6.56 10.41 0.90
C THR A 198 -7.30 9.76 2.07
N ASP A 199 -6.91 10.10 3.30
CA ASP A 199 -7.61 9.63 4.50
C ASP A 199 -9.07 10.11 4.55
N ALA A 200 -9.36 11.30 3.99
CA ALA A 200 -10.73 11.80 3.87
C ALA A 200 -11.57 10.96 2.89
N THR A 201 -10.98 10.52 1.79
CA THR A 201 -11.61 9.61 0.83
C THR A 201 -11.86 8.25 1.48
N LYS A 202 -10.90 7.69 2.22
CA LYS A 202 -11.09 6.44 3.00
C LYS A 202 -12.26 6.57 3.98
N ALA A 203 -12.29 7.63 4.78
CA ALA A 203 -13.35 7.88 5.77
C ALA A 203 -14.73 8.04 5.11
N THR A 204 -14.77 8.67 3.92
CA THR A 204 -16.01 8.77 3.12
C THR A 204 -16.45 7.38 2.69
N ILE A 205 -15.56 6.56 2.12
CA ILE A 205 -15.91 5.20 1.70
C ILE A 205 -16.45 4.36 2.87
N GLU A 206 -15.77 4.37 4.02
CA GLU A 206 -16.21 3.66 5.23
C GLU A 206 -17.62 4.07 5.65
N LYS A 207 -17.86 5.39 5.78
CA LYS A 207 -19.16 5.94 6.16
C LYS A 207 -20.27 5.47 5.21
N GLU A 208 -19.99 5.49 3.91
CA GLU A 208 -20.98 5.21 2.89
C GLU A 208 -21.27 3.70 2.78
N ILE A 209 -20.26 2.84 2.99
CA ILE A 209 -20.42 1.38 3.16
C ILE A 209 -21.28 1.08 4.38
N LYS A 210 -20.97 1.68 5.54
CA LYS A 210 -21.75 1.53 6.78
C LYS A 210 -23.21 1.96 6.57
N ARG A 211 -23.44 3.07 5.86
CA ARG A 211 -24.80 3.51 5.52
C ARG A 211 -25.54 2.50 4.65
N LEU A 212 -24.92 1.98 3.60
CA LEU A 212 -25.56 0.98 2.73
C LEU A 212 -25.83 -0.33 3.48
N SER A 213 -24.92 -0.75 4.36
CA SER A 213 -25.10 -1.93 5.20
C SER A 213 -26.33 -1.76 6.12
N LYS A 214 -26.46 -0.62 6.79
CA LYS A 214 -27.65 -0.30 7.60
C LYS A 214 -28.93 -0.10 6.78
N GLY A 215 -28.82 0.46 5.58
CA GLY A 215 -29.94 0.60 4.65
C GLY A 215 -30.46 -0.75 4.17
N LEU A 216 -29.59 -1.75 4.03
CA LEU A 216 -29.98 -3.10 3.61
C LEU A 216 -30.88 -3.77 4.66
N GLU A 217 -30.57 -3.61 5.94
CA GLU A 217 -31.40 -4.11 7.05
C GLU A 217 -32.83 -3.56 6.94
N ALA A 218 -32.97 -2.25 6.73
CA ALA A 218 -34.27 -1.60 6.62
C ALA A 218 -35.04 -2.00 5.35
N LEU A 219 -34.35 -2.14 4.21
CA LEU A 219 -34.98 -2.40 2.92
C LEU A 219 -35.43 -3.87 2.75
N TYR A 220 -34.62 -4.82 3.21
CA TYR A 220 -34.86 -6.26 3.04
C TYR A 220 -35.28 -6.98 4.32
N GLY A 221 -35.30 -6.31 5.47
CA GLY A 221 -35.59 -6.95 6.76
C GLY A 221 -34.56 -8.00 7.18
N VAL A 222 -33.33 -7.90 6.66
CA VAL A 222 -32.18 -8.74 7.04
C VAL A 222 -31.47 -8.14 8.25
N THR A 223 -30.59 -8.91 8.90
CA THR A 223 -29.63 -8.40 9.89
C THR A 223 -28.23 -8.37 9.28
N CYS A 224 -27.53 -7.25 9.43
CA CYS A 224 -26.18 -7.06 8.92
C CYS A 224 -25.17 -6.95 10.07
N THR A 225 -24.16 -7.81 10.05
CA THR A 225 -22.97 -7.67 10.91
C THR A 225 -21.80 -7.24 10.05
N LEU A 226 -21.33 -6.02 10.24
CA LEU A 226 -20.22 -5.44 9.50
C LEU A 226 -19.00 -5.30 10.40
N GLU A 227 -17.93 -6.01 10.09
CA GLU A 227 -16.60 -5.82 10.64
C GLU A 227 -15.80 -5.00 9.63
N TYR A 228 -15.53 -3.73 9.96
CA TYR A 228 -14.75 -2.84 9.11
C TYR A 228 -13.41 -2.57 9.79
N ASN A 229 -12.33 -2.97 9.14
CA ASN A 229 -10.97 -2.83 9.66
C ASN A 229 -10.22 -1.82 8.80
N ASP A 230 -9.85 -0.70 9.42
CA ASP A 230 -8.90 0.22 8.80
C ASP A 230 -7.50 -0.42 8.80
N ASP A 231 -6.75 -0.20 7.72
CA ASP A 231 -5.40 -0.76 7.54
C ASP A 231 -4.41 0.40 7.28
N TYR A 232 -3.48 0.27 6.34
CA TYR A 232 -2.47 1.29 6.08
C TYR A 232 -3.12 2.67 5.79
N PRO A 233 -2.64 3.77 6.39
CA PRO A 233 -3.08 5.12 6.02
C PRO A 233 -2.64 5.45 4.59
N ALA A 234 -3.19 6.52 4.01
CA ALA A 234 -2.68 7.00 2.73
C ALA A 234 -1.29 7.64 2.90
N LEU A 235 -0.37 7.35 1.99
CA LEU A 235 1.00 7.89 2.07
C LEU A 235 0.99 9.36 1.70
N TYR A 236 1.31 10.21 2.67
CA TYR A 236 1.38 11.65 2.53
C TYR A 236 2.83 12.14 2.56
N ASN A 237 3.34 12.54 1.41
CA ASN A 237 4.62 13.23 1.31
C ASN A 237 4.46 14.68 1.79
N ASP A 238 5.25 15.08 2.79
CA ASP A 238 5.29 16.47 3.25
C ASP A 238 5.72 17.38 2.10
N PRO A 239 4.91 18.39 1.72
CA PRO A 239 5.20 19.19 0.53
C PRO A 239 6.52 19.97 0.62
N GLU A 240 6.86 20.52 1.79
CA GLU A 240 8.08 21.32 1.96
C GLU A 240 9.32 20.45 1.90
N PHE A 241 9.33 19.33 2.62
CA PHE A 241 10.45 18.41 2.67
C PHE A 241 10.65 17.68 1.35
N THR A 242 9.58 17.29 0.66
CA THR A 242 9.68 16.61 -0.64
C THR A 242 10.25 17.53 -1.71
N GLU A 243 9.80 18.80 -1.77
CA GLU A 243 10.38 19.78 -2.69
C GLU A 243 11.83 20.13 -2.31
N TYR A 244 12.16 20.14 -1.01
CA TYR A 244 13.53 20.28 -0.55
C TYR A 244 14.43 19.13 -1.07
N VAL A 245 13.99 17.87 -0.95
CA VAL A 245 14.72 16.70 -1.47
C VAL A 245 14.89 16.80 -2.99
N ALA A 246 13.80 17.07 -3.71
CA ALA A 246 13.83 17.16 -5.17
C ALA A 246 14.75 18.30 -5.67
N LYS A 247 14.70 19.47 -5.02
CA LYS A 247 15.59 20.58 -5.33
C LYS A 247 17.05 20.22 -5.06
N THR A 248 17.33 19.59 -3.93
CA THR A 248 18.69 19.16 -3.55
C THR A 248 19.28 18.21 -4.59
N LEU A 249 18.50 17.21 -5.04
CA LEU A 249 18.93 16.27 -6.08
C LEU A 249 19.19 16.96 -7.42
N LYS A 250 18.34 17.93 -7.82
CA LYS A 250 18.51 18.69 -9.07
C LYS A 250 19.75 19.59 -9.07
N GLU A 251 20.19 20.06 -7.91
CA GLU A 251 21.35 20.95 -7.77
C GLU A 251 22.69 20.18 -7.66
N ALA A 252 22.67 18.86 -7.46
CA ALA A 252 23.84 18.06 -7.09
C ALA A 252 24.71 17.53 -8.27
N ASP A 253 24.47 17.97 -9.51
CA ASP A 253 25.19 17.51 -10.74
C ASP A 253 25.31 15.98 -10.84
N LEU A 254 24.19 15.28 -10.62
CA LEU A 254 24.09 13.82 -10.64
C LEU A 254 23.79 13.32 -12.07
N GLU A 255 24.28 12.13 -12.42
CA GLU A 255 24.11 11.51 -13.75
C GLU A 255 22.70 10.89 -13.96
N PHE A 256 21.66 11.45 -13.33
CA PHE A 256 20.27 11.01 -13.47
C PHE A 256 19.29 12.19 -13.45
N GLY A 257 18.10 12.01 -14.02
CA GLY A 257 17.04 13.03 -14.01
C GLY A 257 16.19 13.00 -12.74
N VAL A 258 15.50 14.11 -12.44
CA VAL A 258 14.59 14.24 -11.29
C VAL A 258 13.26 14.83 -11.75
N GLU A 259 12.19 14.04 -11.74
CA GLU A 259 10.90 14.39 -12.34
C GLU A 259 9.72 14.17 -11.41
N ILE A 260 8.63 14.91 -11.62
CA ILE A 260 7.37 14.69 -10.89
C ILE A 260 6.65 13.48 -11.47
N CYS A 261 6.10 12.60 -10.61
CA CYS A 261 5.23 11.50 -11.04
C CYS A 261 3.76 11.69 -10.66
N GLU A 262 2.93 10.84 -11.25
CA GLU A 262 1.56 10.62 -10.79
C GLU A 262 1.53 9.85 -9.46
N PRO A 263 0.43 9.93 -8.68
CA PRO A 263 0.20 9.03 -7.56
C PRO A 263 0.21 7.56 -8.00
N GLN A 264 0.67 6.67 -7.11
CA GLN A 264 0.80 5.26 -7.36
C GLN A 264 -0.36 4.45 -6.72
N PRO A 265 -0.88 3.41 -7.40
CA PRO A 265 -1.96 2.58 -6.88
C PRO A 265 -1.63 1.78 -5.59
N PRO A 266 -0.45 1.15 -5.44
CA PRO A 266 -0.15 0.31 -4.28
C PRO A 266 -0.24 1.06 -2.95
N SER A 267 -0.67 0.36 -1.90
CA SER A 267 -0.50 0.84 -0.52
C SER A 267 0.91 0.52 -0.04
N GLU A 268 1.40 1.32 0.89
CA GLU A 268 2.76 1.21 1.42
C GLU A 268 2.73 1.57 2.91
N ASP A 269 3.31 0.71 3.76
CA ASP A 269 3.29 0.91 5.20
C ASP A 269 4.21 2.05 5.70
N PHE A 270 5.11 2.56 4.85
CA PHE A 270 5.85 3.81 5.08
C PHE A 270 4.92 4.98 5.39
N ALA A 271 3.66 4.91 4.95
CA ALA A 271 2.61 5.87 5.31
C ALA A 271 2.46 6.06 6.83
N TYR A 272 2.80 5.06 7.67
CA TYR A 272 2.85 5.22 9.12
C TYR A 272 3.95 6.19 9.57
N TYR A 273 5.17 6.14 9.00
CA TYR A 273 6.20 7.13 9.31
C TYR A 273 5.79 8.53 8.86
N ALA A 274 5.23 8.61 7.65
CA ALA A 274 4.79 9.86 7.04
C ALA A 274 3.66 10.56 7.82
N LYS A 275 2.88 9.79 8.59
CA LYS A 275 1.87 10.32 9.51
C LYS A 275 2.47 10.93 10.78
N GLU A 276 3.59 10.39 11.26
CA GLU A 276 4.22 10.79 12.52
C GLU A 276 5.28 11.88 12.35
N ARG A 277 5.93 11.96 11.19
CA ARG A 277 6.99 12.93 10.89
C ARG A 277 6.86 13.48 9.48
N PRO A 278 7.28 14.74 9.22
CA PRO A 278 7.45 15.24 7.87
C PRO A 278 8.37 14.31 7.07
N SER A 279 7.82 13.68 6.05
CA SER A 279 8.49 12.58 5.35
C SER A 279 8.36 12.72 3.84
N ALA A 280 9.32 12.13 3.13
CA ALA A 280 9.29 12.01 1.68
C ALA A 280 9.54 10.56 1.29
N PHE A 281 8.65 10.01 0.48
CA PHE A 281 8.80 8.73 -0.19
C PHE A 281 8.95 9.00 -1.68
N ILE A 282 10.12 8.71 -2.22
CA ILE A 282 10.47 8.95 -3.61
C ILE A 282 10.73 7.63 -4.33
N TYR A 283 10.81 7.67 -5.65
CA TYR A 283 10.92 6.47 -6.45
C TYR A 283 12.16 6.52 -7.33
N THR A 284 12.90 5.42 -7.44
CA THR A 284 13.96 5.28 -8.43
C THR A 284 13.43 4.45 -9.60
N GLY A 285 13.50 5.00 -10.81
CA GLY A 285 13.17 4.23 -12.02
C GLY A 285 14.05 2.99 -12.13
N ALA A 286 13.43 1.84 -12.31
CA ALA A 286 14.11 0.55 -12.29
C ALA A 286 13.61 -0.40 -13.38
N ALA A 287 12.89 0.09 -14.40
CA ALA A 287 12.52 -0.74 -15.54
C ALA A 287 13.75 -1.35 -16.22
N VAL A 288 13.66 -2.64 -16.55
CA VAL A 288 14.67 -3.33 -17.35
C VAL A 288 14.88 -2.58 -18.67
N GLU A 289 16.15 -2.44 -19.08
CA GLU A 289 16.50 -1.70 -20.30
C GLU A 289 16.25 -2.52 -21.57
N ASP A 290 16.35 -3.85 -21.45
CA ASP A 290 16.08 -4.82 -22.50
C ASP A 290 15.05 -5.85 -22.02
N GLY A 291 14.11 -6.21 -22.90
CA GLY A 291 13.09 -7.23 -22.63
C GLY A 291 11.73 -6.67 -22.22
N GLU A 292 10.86 -7.54 -21.71
CA GLU A 292 9.51 -7.19 -21.29
C GLU A 292 9.51 -6.64 -19.85
N ILE A 293 8.79 -5.54 -19.63
CA ILE A 293 8.63 -4.93 -18.32
C ILE A 293 7.51 -5.64 -17.57
N TYR A 294 7.84 -6.23 -16.42
CA TYR A 294 6.86 -6.84 -15.52
C TYR A 294 6.62 -5.97 -14.27
N PRO A 295 5.38 -5.83 -13.81
CA PRO A 295 5.07 -5.03 -12.64
C PRO A 295 5.55 -5.70 -11.35
N HIS A 296 5.54 -4.93 -10.27
CA HIS A 296 5.67 -5.43 -8.90
C HIS A 296 4.67 -6.58 -8.64
N HIS A 297 5.10 -7.55 -7.81
CA HIS A 297 4.37 -8.76 -7.40
C HIS A 297 4.11 -9.75 -8.56
N HIS A 298 4.80 -9.60 -9.69
CA HIS A 298 4.74 -10.55 -10.79
C HIS A 298 5.81 -11.65 -10.63
N PRO A 299 5.54 -12.94 -10.95
CA PRO A 299 6.54 -14.01 -10.91
C PRO A 299 7.80 -13.77 -11.77
N LYS A 300 7.67 -12.90 -12.78
CA LYS A 300 8.75 -12.47 -13.68
C LYS A 300 9.25 -11.06 -13.39
N PHE A 301 8.92 -10.50 -12.22
CA PHE A 301 9.43 -9.20 -11.78
C PHE A 301 10.95 -9.18 -11.92
N ASN A 302 11.44 -8.12 -12.55
CA ASN A 302 12.86 -7.87 -12.74
C ASN A 302 13.10 -6.37 -12.83
N ILE A 303 14.30 -5.94 -12.48
CA ILE A 303 14.68 -4.53 -12.42
C ILE A 303 16.04 -4.29 -13.08
N SER A 304 16.29 -3.05 -13.49
CA SER A 304 17.64 -2.60 -13.80
C SER A 304 18.44 -2.38 -12.51
N GLU A 305 19.55 -3.10 -12.35
CA GLU A 305 20.43 -2.97 -11.18
C GLU A 305 21.12 -1.60 -11.09
N LYS A 306 21.09 -0.78 -12.15
CA LYS A 306 21.53 0.63 -12.09
C LYS A 306 20.75 1.43 -11.05
N SER A 307 19.51 1.01 -10.74
CA SER A 307 18.69 1.63 -9.71
C SER A 307 19.31 1.60 -8.31
N LEU A 308 20.19 0.62 -8.01
CA LEU A 308 20.85 0.54 -6.70
C LEU A 308 21.78 1.73 -6.50
N LEU A 309 22.63 2.03 -7.48
CA LEU A 309 23.56 3.16 -7.39
C LEU A 309 22.85 4.52 -7.45
N ILE A 310 21.76 4.63 -8.21
CA ILE A 310 20.97 5.87 -8.27
C ILE A 310 20.26 6.14 -6.93
N SER A 311 19.88 5.08 -6.20
CA SER A 311 19.18 5.20 -4.92
C SER A 311 20.12 5.50 -3.73
N ALA A 312 21.38 5.08 -3.81
CA ALA A 312 22.40 5.31 -2.79
C ALA A 312 22.94 6.75 -2.86
#